data_AF-A0A7S2EMT8-F1
#
_entry.id   AF-A0A7S2EMT8-F1
#
_cell.length_a   1.000
_cell.length_b   1.000
_cell.length_c   1.000
_cell.angle_alpha   90.00
_cell.angle_beta   90.00
_cell.angle_gamma   90.00
#
_symmetry.space_group_name_H-M   'P 1'
#
loop_
_entity.id
_entity.type
_entity.pdbx_description
1 polymer ?
#
loop_
_entity_poly.entity_id
_entity_poly.type
_entity_poly.pdbx_seq_one_letter_code
_entity_poly.pdbx_strand_id
1 'polypeptide(L)'
;EILRLIGTYTNSTLGWDEDPVAKDLVVHLYRYLGEVKREMCSLSCERTAIFDNSNFRSAVMGYLYDTDTTIQEFGPINCWDVSGVTDMAGLFARERFNEDIGCWDTSNVVTMKSMFHGVNFNQDITAWDVSSVTDFTDTFRASLFNQDIRSWDVSNVTSFYRTFLSSKFNHDLTHWDVSSAPEVRQMFYRAGAFNQDMCAWASKMNPGAMMNYMFVESGCEYNVGDPSLTTDPPGPFCFACT
;
A
#
# COMPACT_ATOMS: atom_id res chain seq x y z
N GLU A 1 -13.71 -11.82 11.35
CA GLU A 1 -14.98 -12.29 10.74
C GLU A 1 -15.72 -11.21 9.96
N ILE A 2 -15.96 -10.01 10.49
CA ILE A 2 -16.58 -8.89 9.74
C ILE A 2 -15.80 -8.57 8.46
N LEU A 3 -14.46 -8.40 8.53
CA LEU A 3 -13.59 -8.19 7.36
C LEU A 3 -13.70 -9.30 6.30
N ARG A 4 -13.79 -10.56 6.75
CA ARG A 4 -13.94 -11.73 5.88
C ARG A 4 -15.30 -11.73 5.18
N LEU A 5 -16.36 -11.43 5.95
CA LEU A 5 -17.74 -11.36 5.46
C LEU A 5 -17.93 -10.22 4.46
N ILE A 6 -17.33 -9.05 4.71
CA ILE A 6 -17.32 -7.91 3.79
C ILE A 6 -16.61 -8.30 2.50
N GLY A 7 -15.38 -8.82 2.57
CA GLY A 7 -14.63 -9.23 1.38
C GLY A 7 -15.36 -10.29 0.54
N THR A 8 -16.08 -11.22 1.19
CA THR A 8 -16.95 -12.16 0.46
C THR A 8 -18.20 -11.51 -0.11
N TYR A 9 -18.85 -10.58 0.60
CA TYR A 9 -20.08 -9.92 0.17
C TYR A 9 -19.83 -8.93 -0.97
N THR A 10 -18.76 -8.15 -0.92
CA THR A 10 -18.39 -7.22 -1.98
C THR A 10 -17.93 -7.96 -3.25
N ASN A 11 -17.16 -9.04 -3.11
CA ASN A 11 -16.74 -9.88 -4.25
C ASN A 11 -17.88 -10.65 -4.92
N SER A 12 -18.99 -10.95 -4.22
CA SER A 12 -20.06 -11.82 -4.73
C SER A 12 -21.37 -11.13 -5.09
N THR A 13 -21.64 -9.92 -4.57
CA THR A 13 -23.00 -9.35 -4.64
C THR A 13 -23.12 -7.94 -5.22
N LEU A 14 -22.06 -7.12 -5.22
CA LEU A 14 -22.18 -5.69 -5.60
C LEU A 14 -21.38 -5.28 -6.84
N GLY A 15 -20.47 -6.11 -7.36
CA GLY A 15 -19.65 -5.73 -8.50
C GLY A 15 -18.90 -4.42 -8.24
N TRP A 16 -17.79 -4.50 -7.50
CA TRP A 16 -16.98 -3.36 -7.05
C TRP A 16 -16.74 -2.25 -8.09
N ASP A 17 -16.74 -2.57 -9.39
CA ASP A 17 -16.44 -1.65 -10.48
C ASP A 17 -17.66 -0.96 -11.13
N GLU A 18 -18.91 -1.37 -10.84
CA GLU A 18 -20.09 -0.82 -11.52
C GLU A 18 -20.85 0.26 -10.71
N ASP A 19 -20.70 0.31 -9.38
CA ASP A 19 -21.41 1.26 -8.52
C ASP A 19 -20.44 2.15 -7.68
N PRO A 20 -20.30 3.44 -8.04
CA PRO A 20 -19.52 4.41 -7.26
C PRO A 20 -19.92 4.53 -5.79
N VAL A 21 -21.20 4.31 -5.46
CA VAL A 21 -21.71 4.36 -4.08
C VAL A 21 -21.23 3.15 -3.29
N ALA A 22 -21.21 1.97 -3.92
CA ALA A 22 -20.69 0.76 -3.30
C ALA A 22 -19.18 0.88 -3.03
N LYS A 23 -18.42 1.46 -3.97
CA LYS A 23 -16.98 1.74 -3.80
C LYS A 23 -16.74 2.66 -2.59
N ASP A 24 -17.44 3.78 -2.53
CA ASP A 24 -17.30 4.76 -1.44
C ASP A 24 -17.66 4.16 -0.07
N LEU A 25 -18.75 3.38 -0.01
CA LEU A 25 -19.16 2.68 1.21
C LEU A 25 -18.09 1.71 1.71
N VAL A 26 -17.45 0.97 0.80
CA VAL A 26 -16.39 0.02 1.17
C VAL A 26 -15.16 0.73 1.70
N VAL A 27 -14.70 1.80 1.04
CA VAL A 27 -13.56 2.60 1.54
C VAL A 27 -13.86 3.15 2.95
N HIS A 28 -15.05 3.71 3.16
CA HIS A 28 -15.49 4.19 4.49
C HIS A 28 -15.53 3.06 5.52
N LEU A 29 -15.98 1.87 5.14
CA LEU A 29 -16.03 0.70 6.01
C LEU A 29 -14.63 0.23 6.42
N TYR A 30 -13.66 0.23 5.49
CA TYR A 30 -12.27 -0.10 5.81
C TYR A 30 -11.61 0.95 6.69
N ARG A 31 -11.88 2.25 6.48
CA ARG A 31 -11.43 3.31 7.41
C ARG A 31 -11.99 3.10 8.82
N TYR A 32 -13.30 2.87 8.93
CA TYR A 32 -13.95 2.58 10.21
C TYR A 32 -13.38 1.32 10.88
N LEU A 33 -13.12 0.26 10.12
CA LEU A 33 -12.46 -0.94 10.65
C LEU A 33 -11.02 -0.66 11.08
N GLY A 34 -10.32 0.26 10.41
CA GLY A 34 -9.04 0.77 10.85
C GLY A 34 -9.14 1.46 12.21
N GLU A 35 -10.13 2.35 12.40
CA GLU A 35 -10.40 2.99 13.70
C GLU A 35 -10.66 1.94 14.79
N VAL A 36 -11.53 0.95 14.51
CA VAL A 36 -11.82 -0.14 15.46
C VAL A 36 -10.56 -0.96 15.76
N LYS A 37 -9.73 -1.30 14.76
CA LYS A 37 -8.46 -2.01 14.98
C LYS A 37 -7.55 -1.19 15.89
N ARG A 38 -7.44 0.12 15.67
CA ARG A 38 -6.64 1.03 16.51
C ARG A 38 -7.15 1.08 17.94
N GLU A 39 -8.46 1.18 18.15
CA GLU A 39 -9.06 1.12 19.49
C GLU A 39 -8.78 -0.22 20.17
N MET A 40 -8.88 -1.34 19.44
CA MET A 40 -8.55 -2.65 19.99
C MET A 40 -7.06 -2.75 20.36
N CYS A 41 -6.17 -2.18 19.55
CA CYS A 41 -4.74 -2.15 19.85
C CYS A 41 -4.46 -1.30 21.10
N SER A 42 -5.06 -0.11 21.22
CA SER A 42 -4.84 0.78 22.36
C SER A 42 -5.29 0.16 23.70
N LEU A 43 -6.32 -0.70 23.69
CA LEU A 43 -6.74 -1.47 24.87
C LEU A 43 -5.66 -2.45 25.38
N SER A 44 -4.76 -2.91 24.50
CA SER A 44 -3.65 -3.80 24.84
C SER A 44 -2.35 -3.05 25.20
N CYS A 45 -2.35 -1.73 25.07
CA CYS A 45 -1.18 -0.89 25.27
C CYS A 45 -1.17 -0.30 26.68
N GLU A 46 -0.20 -0.73 27.50
CA GLU A 46 -0.01 -0.15 28.84
C GLU A 46 0.53 1.29 28.80
N ARG A 47 1.17 1.66 27.69
CA ARG A 47 1.71 2.99 27.41
C ARG A 47 1.58 3.28 25.91
N THR A 48 1.23 4.52 25.60
CA THR A 48 1.22 5.05 24.22
C THR A 48 2.21 6.21 24.16
N ALA A 49 3.36 5.98 23.54
CA ALA A 49 4.31 7.05 23.22
C ALA A 49 3.84 7.77 21.95
N ILE A 50 3.85 9.11 21.99
CA ILE A 50 3.36 9.96 20.90
C ILE A 50 4.55 10.46 20.09
N PHE A 51 4.46 10.29 18.77
CA PHE A 51 5.50 10.64 17.84
C PHE A 51 5.03 11.63 16.78
N ASP A 52 5.95 12.49 16.38
CA ASP A 52 5.85 13.37 15.23
C ASP A 52 7.14 13.26 14.41
N ASN A 53 7.25 14.02 13.31
CA ASN A 53 8.43 13.96 12.44
C ASN A 53 9.75 14.30 13.16
N SER A 54 9.73 14.99 14.31
CA SER A 54 10.94 15.41 15.02
C SER A 54 11.61 14.28 15.81
N ASN A 55 10.83 13.31 16.29
CA ASN A 55 11.31 12.27 17.19
C ASN A 55 11.10 10.84 16.64
N PHE A 56 10.17 10.64 15.70
CA PHE A 56 9.76 9.32 15.25
C PHE A 56 10.91 8.50 14.65
N ARG A 57 11.70 9.11 13.76
CA ARG A 57 12.82 8.43 13.12
C ARG A 57 13.86 7.95 14.14
N SER A 58 14.17 8.78 15.14
CA SER A 58 15.13 8.42 16.19
C SER A 58 14.60 7.26 17.04
N ALA A 59 13.32 7.26 17.37
CA ALA A 59 12.68 6.16 18.10
C ALA A 59 12.69 4.85 17.30
N VAL A 60 12.36 4.90 16.00
CA VAL A 60 12.46 3.73 15.10
C VAL A 60 13.89 3.19 15.06
N MET A 61 14.90 4.05 14.93
CA MET A 61 16.31 3.61 14.96
C MET A 61 16.68 3.00 16.32
N GLY A 62 16.20 3.59 17.42
CA GLY A 62 16.32 2.99 18.75
C GLY A 62 15.73 1.58 18.77
N TYR A 63 14.52 1.40 18.27
CA TYR A 63 13.84 0.11 18.25
C TYR A 63 14.60 -0.95 17.41
N LEU A 64 15.15 -0.54 16.26
CA LEU A 64 15.86 -1.44 15.35
C LEU A 64 17.24 -1.89 15.88
N TYR A 65 17.91 -1.07 16.69
CA TYR A 65 19.27 -1.34 17.18
C TYR A 65 19.35 -1.67 18.68
N ASP A 66 18.35 -1.28 19.46
CA ASP A 66 18.22 -1.55 20.90
C ASP A 66 16.73 -1.67 21.28
N THR A 67 16.13 -2.78 20.85
CA THR A 67 14.70 -3.06 21.01
C THR A 67 14.26 -3.07 22.47
N ASP A 68 15.05 -3.69 23.37
CA ASP A 68 14.67 -3.84 24.78
C ASP A 68 14.62 -2.49 25.50
N THR A 69 15.65 -1.65 25.33
CA THR A 69 15.67 -0.31 25.93
C THR A 69 14.52 0.53 25.36
N THR A 70 14.29 0.46 24.05
CA THR A 70 13.24 1.24 23.39
C THR A 70 11.84 0.80 23.84
N ILE A 71 11.62 -0.50 24.05
CA ILE A 71 10.35 -1.00 24.61
C ILE A 71 10.17 -0.53 26.06
N GLN A 72 11.23 -0.48 26.88
CA GLN A 72 11.12 0.07 28.24
C GLN A 72 10.78 1.57 28.25
N GLU A 73 11.30 2.32 27.27
CA GLU A 73 11.09 3.75 27.16
C GLU A 73 9.73 4.11 26.53
N PHE A 74 9.39 3.52 25.39
CA PHE A 74 8.24 3.91 24.58
C PHE A 74 7.13 2.86 24.50
N GLY A 75 7.36 1.66 25.03
CA GLY A 75 6.47 0.52 24.88
C GLY A 75 6.66 -0.20 23.54
N PRO A 76 5.90 -1.30 23.32
CA PRO A 76 5.90 -2.04 22.06
C PRO A 76 5.59 -1.15 20.84
N ILE A 77 6.22 -1.43 19.69
CA ILE A 77 6.11 -0.57 18.50
C ILE A 77 4.69 -0.47 17.93
N ASN A 78 3.87 -1.51 18.08
CA ASN A 78 2.46 -1.50 17.70
C ASN A 78 1.60 -0.55 18.55
N CYS A 79 2.11 -0.10 19.69
CA CYS A 79 1.44 0.82 20.62
C CYS A 79 1.80 2.29 20.41
N TRP A 80 2.68 2.59 19.45
CA TRP A 80 3.13 3.94 19.20
C TRP A 80 2.02 4.75 18.51
N ASP A 81 1.72 5.93 19.06
CA ASP A 81 0.85 6.91 18.41
C ASP A 81 1.69 7.71 17.42
N VAL A 82 1.49 7.40 16.14
CA VAL A 82 2.17 8.06 15.01
C VAL A 82 1.24 9.01 14.27
N SER A 83 0.10 9.39 14.85
CA SER A 83 -0.88 10.27 14.21
C SER A 83 -0.32 11.67 13.91
N GLY A 84 0.76 12.09 14.59
CA GLY A 84 1.49 13.33 14.32
C GLY A 84 2.56 13.24 13.23
N VAL A 85 2.78 12.06 12.63
CA VAL A 85 3.83 11.81 11.63
C VAL A 85 3.27 12.03 10.23
N THR A 86 3.99 12.82 9.43
CA THR A 86 3.65 13.05 8.01
C THR A 86 4.68 12.50 7.03
N ASP A 87 5.90 12.20 7.48
CA ASP A 87 6.99 11.65 6.66
C ASP A 87 7.46 10.30 7.21
N MET A 88 7.19 9.24 6.45
CA MET A 88 7.63 7.87 6.74
C MET A 88 8.71 7.37 5.76
N ALA A 89 9.37 8.28 5.05
CA ALA A 89 10.33 7.92 4.01
C ALA A 89 11.53 7.15 4.57
N GLY A 90 11.78 5.97 3.98
CA GLY A 90 12.94 5.12 4.26
C GLY A 90 13.13 4.76 5.74
N LEU A 91 12.05 4.60 6.50
CA LEU A 91 12.13 4.25 7.92
C LEU A 91 12.73 2.87 8.16
N PHE A 92 12.32 1.88 7.37
CA PHE A 92 12.76 0.49 7.52
C PHE A 92 13.63 0.01 6.35
N ALA A 93 14.00 0.89 5.42
CA ALA A 93 14.68 0.50 4.18
C ALA A 93 15.93 -0.36 4.45
N ARG A 94 15.95 -1.57 3.90
CA ARG A 94 17.02 -2.59 4.02
C ARG A 94 17.25 -3.13 5.44
N GLU A 95 16.35 -2.84 6.36
CA GLU A 95 16.42 -3.35 7.73
C GLU A 95 15.79 -4.74 7.85
N ARG A 96 16.15 -5.45 8.92
CA ARG A 96 15.49 -6.70 9.31
C ARG A 96 14.28 -6.36 10.17
N PHE A 97 13.17 -6.06 9.53
CA PHE A 97 11.95 -5.62 10.20
C PHE A 97 10.72 -6.40 9.70
N ASN A 98 9.96 -6.97 10.64
CA ASN A 98 8.69 -7.64 10.36
C ASN A 98 7.75 -7.60 11.59
N GLU A 99 7.85 -6.56 12.41
CA GLU A 99 6.99 -6.40 13.59
C GLU A 99 5.62 -5.85 13.19
N ASP A 100 4.60 -6.19 13.99
CA ASP A 100 3.24 -5.69 13.74
C ASP A 100 3.18 -4.18 13.97
N ILE A 101 2.75 -3.47 12.93
CA ILE A 101 2.50 -2.02 12.92
C ILE A 101 1.13 -1.71 12.29
N GLY A 102 0.26 -2.72 12.20
CA GLY A 102 -1.09 -2.59 11.65
C GLY A 102 -2.01 -1.69 12.47
N CYS A 103 -1.59 -1.29 13.67
CA CYS A 103 -2.29 -0.39 14.58
C CYS A 103 -1.93 1.09 14.40
N TRP A 104 -0.95 1.43 13.56
CA TRP A 104 -0.55 2.81 13.35
C TRP A 104 -1.65 3.63 12.65
N ASP A 105 -1.85 4.86 13.10
CA ASP A 105 -2.67 5.84 12.41
C ASP A 105 -1.82 6.57 11.37
N THR A 106 -1.99 6.19 10.11
CA THR A 106 -1.24 6.78 8.98
C THR A 106 -2.01 7.88 8.26
N SER A 107 -3.16 8.34 8.78
CA SER A 107 -4.07 9.26 8.09
C SER A 107 -3.45 10.61 7.75
N ASN A 108 -2.41 11.03 8.49
CA ASN A 108 -1.64 12.26 8.22
C ASN A 108 -0.35 12.04 7.39
N VAL A 109 -0.03 10.79 7.03
CA VAL A 109 1.20 10.48 6.29
C VAL A 109 1.07 10.96 4.84
N VAL A 110 2.03 11.79 4.42
CA VAL A 110 2.09 12.39 3.09
C VAL A 110 3.04 11.61 2.17
N THR A 111 4.09 11.00 2.72
CA THR A 111 5.06 10.20 1.93
C THR A 111 5.45 8.92 2.65
N MET A 112 5.47 7.81 1.89
CA MET A 112 5.95 6.49 2.34
C MET A 112 7.12 6.02 1.47
N LYS A 113 7.82 6.96 0.83
CA LYS A 113 8.88 6.67 -0.14
C LYS A 113 9.92 5.72 0.45
N SER A 114 10.15 4.59 -0.23
CA SER A 114 11.14 3.58 0.13
C SER A 114 11.00 2.98 1.54
N MET A 115 9.86 3.17 2.23
CA MET A 115 9.69 2.78 3.64
C MET A 115 10.09 1.32 3.90
N PHE A 116 9.69 0.38 3.02
CA PHE A 116 9.98 -1.06 3.12
C PHE A 116 10.86 -1.58 1.98
N HIS A 117 11.69 -0.72 1.36
CA HIS A 117 12.58 -1.13 0.28
C HIS A 117 13.60 -2.18 0.76
N GLY A 118 13.53 -3.39 0.21
CA GLY A 118 14.45 -4.48 0.52
C GLY A 118 14.20 -5.12 1.89
N VAL A 119 12.99 -4.97 2.44
CA VAL A 119 12.62 -5.43 3.78
C VAL A 119 11.79 -6.72 3.69
N ASN A 120 12.05 -7.66 4.60
CA ASN A 120 11.27 -8.88 4.79
C ASN A 120 9.98 -8.64 5.59
N PHE A 121 9.29 -7.53 5.30
CA PHE A 121 8.05 -7.14 5.97
C PHE A 121 6.85 -7.79 5.27
N ASN A 122 5.95 -8.40 6.03
CA ASN A 122 4.72 -9.00 5.52
C ASN A 122 3.59 -9.00 6.56
N GLN A 123 3.53 -7.99 7.43
CA GLN A 123 2.44 -7.83 8.41
C GLN A 123 1.22 -7.16 7.80
N ASP A 124 0.05 -7.43 8.38
CA ASP A 124 -1.24 -6.88 7.94
C ASP A 124 -1.35 -5.37 8.21
N ILE A 125 -1.33 -4.61 7.11
CA ILE A 125 -1.52 -3.16 7.06
C ILE A 125 -2.76 -2.78 6.22
N THR A 126 -3.70 -3.70 5.99
CA THR A 126 -4.94 -3.44 5.23
C THR A 126 -5.78 -2.32 5.83
N ALA A 127 -5.62 -2.08 7.14
CA ALA A 127 -6.32 -1.08 7.94
C ALA A 127 -5.70 0.34 7.92
N TRP A 128 -4.53 0.52 7.29
CA TRP A 128 -3.90 1.83 7.19
C TRP A 128 -4.74 2.77 6.32
N ASP A 129 -4.88 4.02 6.77
CA ASP A 129 -5.43 5.10 5.95
C ASP A 129 -4.27 5.77 5.21
N VAL A 130 -4.23 5.57 3.89
CA VAL A 130 -3.19 6.15 3.02
C VAL A 130 -3.73 7.28 2.14
N SER A 131 -4.93 7.80 2.44
CA SER A 131 -5.59 8.78 1.58
C SER A 131 -4.90 10.14 1.51
N SER A 132 -4.03 10.46 2.47
CA SER A 132 -3.16 11.65 2.42
C SER A 132 -1.83 11.41 1.69
N VAL A 133 -1.50 10.16 1.36
CA VAL A 133 -0.21 9.81 0.77
C VAL A 133 -0.16 10.25 -0.70
N THR A 134 0.93 10.90 -1.07
CA THR A 134 1.17 11.40 -2.43
C THR A 134 2.30 10.67 -3.15
N ASP A 135 3.17 9.96 -2.42
CA ASP A 135 4.38 9.33 -2.95
C ASP A 135 4.62 7.92 -2.36
N PHE A 136 4.45 6.89 -3.20
CA PHE A 136 4.74 5.47 -2.94
C PHE A 136 6.02 4.99 -3.64
N THR A 137 6.90 5.91 -4.04
CA THR A 137 8.12 5.57 -4.78
C THR A 137 8.95 4.54 -4.01
N ASP A 138 9.24 3.41 -4.65
CA ASP A 138 10.03 2.29 -4.11
C ASP A 138 9.50 1.69 -2.78
N THR A 139 8.29 2.00 -2.31
CA THR A 139 7.84 1.65 -0.95
C THR A 139 7.96 0.16 -0.62
N PHE A 140 7.56 -0.74 -1.53
CA PHE A 140 7.65 -2.20 -1.36
C PHE A 140 8.64 -2.84 -2.34
N ARG A 141 9.59 -2.06 -2.87
CA ARG A 141 10.60 -2.57 -3.81
C ARG A 141 11.42 -3.67 -3.16
N ALA A 142 11.60 -4.79 -3.85
CA ALA A 142 12.35 -5.95 -3.38
C ALA A 142 11.90 -6.44 -1.99
N SER A 143 10.63 -6.21 -1.64
CA SER A 143 10.02 -6.63 -0.37
C SER A 143 9.34 -8.01 -0.50
N LEU A 144 9.23 -8.70 0.63
CA LEU A 144 8.39 -9.90 0.77
C LEU A 144 6.91 -9.59 1.00
N PHE A 145 6.54 -8.31 1.05
CA PHE A 145 5.17 -7.88 1.29
C PHE A 145 4.20 -8.46 0.26
N ASN A 146 3.16 -9.13 0.75
CA ASN A 146 2.10 -9.73 -0.03
C ASN A 146 0.78 -9.79 0.75
N GLN A 147 0.41 -8.69 1.42
CA GLN A 147 -0.90 -8.53 2.05
C GLN A 147 -1.88 -7.82 1.12
N ASP A 148 -3.16 -8.02 1.36
CA ASP A 148 -4.23 -7.42 0.57
C ASP A 148 -4.39 -5.94 0.91
N ILE A 149 -4.16 -5.07 -0.09
CA ILE A 149 -4.26 -3.61 0.03
C ILE A 149 -5.27 -3.02 -0.96
N ARG A 150 -6.20 -3.85 -1.47
CA ARG A 150 -7.22 -3.40 -2.44
C ARG A 150 -8.09 -2.25 -1.91
N SER A 151 -8.22 -2.15 -0.58
CA SER A 151 -9.05 -1.17 0.12
C SER A 151 -8.39 0.20 0.26
N TRP A 152 -7.11 0.34 -0.06
CA TRP A 152 -6.40 1.60 0.07
C TRP A 152 -6.95 2.65 -0.90
N ASP A 153 -7.31 3.81 -0.35
CA ASP A 153 -7.65 4.99 -1.12
C ASP A 153 -6.35 5.68 -1.57
N VAL A 154 -6.00 5.49 -2.84
CA VAL A 154 -4.77 6.03 -3.44
C VAL A 154 -5.04 7.19 -4.40
N SER A 155 -6.23 7.80 -4.34
CA SER A 155 -6.68 8.83 -5.26
C SER A 155 -5.82 10.10 -5.27
N ASN A 156 -5.08 10.35 -4.19
CA ASN A 156 -4.13 11.48 -4.08
C ASN A 156 -2.67 11.12 -4.45
N VAL A 157 -2.40 9.87 -4.80
CA VAL A 157 -1.04 9.43 -5.14
C VAL A 157 -0.64 9.96 -6.52
N THR A 158 0.54 10.56 -6.58
CA THR A 158 1.12 11.11 -7.82
C THR A 158 2.27 10.26 -8.35
N SER A 159 2.90 9.43 -7.51
CA SER A 159 4.00 8.54 -7.91
C SER A 159 3.85 7.14 -7.32
N PHE A 160 3.76 6.15 -8.21
CA PHE A 160 3.92 4.72 -7.94
C PHE A 160 5.24 4.17 -8.48
N TYR A 161 6.22 5.05 -8.70
CA TYR A 161 7.48 4.68 -9.34
C TYR A 161 8.15 3.52 -8.58
N ARG A 162 8.27 2.36 -9.24
CA ARG A 162 8.91 1.15 -8.70
C ARG A 162 8.33 0.63 -7.38
N THR A 163 7.08 0.96 -7.04
CA THR A 163 6.48 0.60 -5.75
C THR A 163 6.59 -0.90 -5.44
N PHE A 164 6.34 -1.78 -6.42
CA PHE A 164 6.38 -3.24 -6.28
C PHE A 164 7.51 -3.90 -7.10
N LEU A 165 8.52 -3.13 -7.53
CA LEU A 165 9.62 -3.65 -8.34
C LEU A 165 10.31 -4.81 -7.63
N SER A 166 10.45 -5.96 -8.32
CA SER A 166 11.03 -7.19 -7.76
C SER A 166 10.41 -7.67 -6.44
N SER A 167 9.16 -7.29 -6.14
CA SER A 167 8.46 -7.72 -4.93
C SER A 167 7.81 -9.11 -5.09
N LYS A 168 7.28 -9.65 -3.99
CA LYS A 168 6.42 -10.84 -3.97
C LYS A 168 4.93 -10.55 -4.10
N PHE A 169 4.56 -9.29 -4.25
CA PHE A 169 3.18 -8.84 -4.26
C PHE A 169 2.39 -9.43 -5.44
N ASN A 170 1.21 -9.99 -5.15
CA ASN A 170 0.29 -10.53 -6.16
C ASN A 170 -1.17 -10.46 -5.67
N HIS A 171 -1.67 -9.25 -5.48
CA HIS A 171 -3.08 -9.00 -5.20
C HIS A 171 -3.68 -8.08 -6.25
N ASP A 172 -4.97 -8.25 -6.47
CA ASP A 172 -5.77 -7.43 -7.37
C ASP A 172 -5.82 -5.97 -6.88
N LEU A 173 -5.49 -5.04 -7.77
CA LEU A 173 -5.50 -3.60 -7.53
C LEU A 173 -6.42 -2.86 -8.50
N THR A 174 -7.26 -3.56 -9.26
CA THR A 174 -8.16 -2.98 -10.27
C THR A 174 -9.02 -1.83 -9.73
N HIS A 175 -9.36 -1.85 -8.43
CA HIS A 175 -10.18 -0.83 -7.77
C HIS A 175 -9.48 0.49 -7.47
N TRP A 176 -8.15 0.51 -7.45
CA TRP A 176 -7.39 1.74 -7.18
C TRP A 176 -7.74 2.84 -8.19
N ASP A 177 -7.94 4.04 -7.67
CA ASP A 177 -8.07 5.24 -8.50
C ASP A 177 -6.68 5.79 -8.79
N VAL A 178 -6.20 5.53 -10.01
CA VAL A 178 -4.86 5.95 -10.48
C VAL A 178 -4.91 7.17 -11.40
N SER A 179 -6.05 7.88 -11.46
CA SER A 179 -6.27 9.01 -12.37
C SER A 179 -5.35 10.20 -12.08
N SER A 180 -4.95 10.37 -10.82
CA SER A 180 -4.04 11.43 -10.36
C SER A 180 -2.56 11.14 -10.60
N ALA A 181 -2.19 9.92 -11.01
CA ALA A 181 -0.80 9.48 -11.07
C ALA A 181 -0.18 9.63 -12.48
N PRO A 182 0.65 10.67 -12.74
CA PRO A 182 1.42 10.75 -13.98
C PRO A 182 2.60 9.77 -14.02
N GLU A 183 3.02 9.23 -12.88
CA GLU A 183 4.22 8.41 -12.75
C GLU A 183 3.88 7.01 -12.22
N VAL A 184 3.82 6.03 -13.13
CA VAL A 184 3.54 4.60 -12.83
C VAL A 184 4.60 3.68 -13.45
N ARG A 185 5.75 4.23 -13.86
CA ARG A 185 6.82 3.45 -14.50
C ARG A 185 7.33 2.40 -13.55
N GLN A 186 7.65 1.24 -14.11
CA GLN A 186 8.31 0.13 -13.42
C GLN A 186 7.58 -0.35 -12.16
N MET A 187 6.30 -0.04 -11.96
CA MET A 187 5.57 -0.35 -10.74
C MET A 187 5.66 -1.83 -10.38
N PHE A 188 5.52 -2.73 -11.36
CA PHE A 188 5.63 -4.18 -11.22
C PHE A 188 6.81 -4.78 -12.00
N TYR A 189 7.81 -3.95 -12.36
CA TYR A 189 8.99 -4.41 -13.08
C TYR A 189 9.68 -5.53 -12.30
N ARG A 190 9.93 -6.68 -12.93
CA ARG A 190 10.52 -7.88 -12.29
C ARG A 190 9.71 -8.44 -11.12
N ALA A 191 8.46 -8.05 -10.92
CA ALA A 191 7.58 -8.63 -9.91
C ALA A 191 7.08 -10.00 -10.43
N GLY A 192 7.94 -11.01 -10.42
CA GLY A 192 7.68 -12.30 -11.07
C GLY A 192 6.49 -13.09 -10.51
N ALA A 193 5.96 -12.70 -9.34
CA ALA A 193 4.74 -13.28 -8.78
C ALA A 193 3.47 -12.55 -9.25
N PHE A 194 3.57 -11.29 -9.69
CA PHE A 194 2.42 -10.46 -10.04
C PHE A 194 1.80 -10.92 -11.36
N ASN A 195 0.55 -11.38 -11.29
CA ASN A 195 -0.21 -11.92 -12.42
C ASN A 195 -1.72 -11.67 -12.21
N GLN A 196 -2.14 -10.41 -12.30
CA GLN A 196 -3.52 -9.96 -12.12
C GLN A 196 -4.04 -9.29 -13.38
N ASP A 197 -5.33 -9.46 -13.71
CA ASP A 197 -5.95 -8.73 -14.80
C ASP A 197 -6.12 -7.26 -14.41
N MET A 198 -5.38 -6.38 -15.06
CA MET A 198 -5.35 -4.95 -14.76
C MET A 198 -6.04 -4.11 -15.83
N CYS A 199 -6.81 -4.70 -16.75
CA CYS A 199 -7.44 -3.99 -17.86
C CYS A 199 -8.39 -2.86 -17.43
N ALA A 200 -9.00 -2.97 -16.25
CA ALA A 200 -9.81 -1.89 -15.67
C ALA A 200 -9.04 -0.55 -15.51
N TRP A 201 -7.70 -0.60 -15.33
CA TRP A 201 -6.87 0.60 -15.17
C TRP A 201 -6.80 1.46 -16.43
N ALA A 202 -6.99 0.88 -17.62
CA ALA A 202 -6.97 1.61 -18.88
C ALA A 202 -7.91 2.83 -18.89
N SER A 203 -9.11 2.66 -18.31
CA SER A 203 -10.13 3.71 -18.23
C SER A 203 -9.90 4.73 -17.10
N LYS A 204 -9.05 4.38 -16.12
CA LYS A 204 -8.79 5.16 -14.90
C LYS A 204 -7.51 5.98 -14.98
N MET A 205 -6.56 5.58 -15.82
CA MET A 205 -5.24 6.19 -15.87
C MET A 205 -5.23 7.63 -16.37
N ASN A 206 -4.27 8.40 -15.85
CA ASN A 206 -3.90 9.69 -16.41
C ASN A 206 -3.49 9.51 -17.90
N PRO A 207 -4.06 10.27 -18.86
CA PRO A 207 -3.69 10.15 -20.27
C PRO A 207 -2.20 10.41 -20.58
N GLY A 208 -1.52 11.16 -19.70
CA GLY A 208 -0.08 11.42 -19.76
C GLY A 208 0.75 10.49 -18.87
N ALA A 209 0.17 9.42 -18.34
CA ALA A 209 0.87 8.48 -17.47
C ALA A 209 2.09 7.87 -18.15
N MET A 210 3.24 7.96 -17.49
CA MET A 210 4.43 7.25 -17.92
C MET A 210 4.35 5.80 -17.43
N MET A 211 4.19 4.85 -18.34
CA MET A 211 4.03 3.40 -18.03
C MET A 211 5.23 2.54 -18.45
N ASN A 212 6.37 3.18 -18.76
CA ASN A 212 7.57 2.48 -19.21
C ASN A 212 7.97 1.36 -18.23
N TYR A 213 8.16 0.17 -18.79
CA TYR A 213 8.54 -1.08 -18.13
C TYR A 213 7.60 -1.53 -16.99
N MET A 214 6.34 -1.10 -16.99
CA MET A 214 5.42 -1.30 -15.87
C MET A 214 5.27 -2.78 -15.47
N PHE A 215 5.10 -3.68 -16.44
CA PHE A 215 4.94 -5.12 -16.22
C PHE A 215 6.11 -5.94 -16.76
N VAL A 216 7.21 -5.31 -17.18
CA VAL A 216 8.28 -6.05 -17.85
C VAL A 216 8.95 -7.03 -16.86
N GLU A 217 9.18 -8.26 -17.29
CA GLU A 217 9.70 -9.36 -16.45
C GLU A 217 8.82 -9.71 -15.22
N SER A 218 7.56 -9.30 -15.18
CA SER A 218 6.59 -9.76 -14.16
C SER A 218 6.02 -11.15 -14.49
N GLY A 219 5.12 -11.65 -13.63
CA GLY A 219 4.37 -12.89 -13.86
C GLY A 219 3.23 -12.77 -14.89
N CYS A 220 3.05 -11.60 -15.50
CA CYS A 220 2.00 -11.32 -16.48
C CYS A 220 2.18 -12.10 -17.79
N GLU A 221 1.07 -12.37 -18.48
CA GLU A 221 1.08 -12.87 -19.85
C GLU A 221 1.83 -11.92 -20.79
N TYR A 222 1.59 -10.61 -20.63
CA TYR A 222 2.25 -9.55 -21.38
C TYR A 222 3.31 -8.85 -20.51
N ASN A 223 4.54 -9.36 -20.53
CA ASN A 223 5.64 -8.89 -19.68
C ASN A 223 6.90 -8.44 -20.45
N VAL A 224 6.75 -8.04 -21.71
CA VAL A 224 7.88 -7.59 -22.58
C VAL A 224 7.71 -6.18 -23.17
N GLY A 225 6.53 -5.58 -23.03
CA GLY A 225 6.21 -4.28 -23.60
C GLY A 225 5.45 -3.39 -22.62
N ASP A 226 5.30 -2.14 -23.00
CA ASP A 226 4.61 -1.13 -22.21
C ASP A 226 3.11 -1.10 -22.55
N PRO A 227 2.23 -0.91 -21.55
CA PRO A 227 0.82 -0.66 -21.83
C PRO A 227 0.63 0.59 -22.68
N SER A 228 -0.39 0.57 -23.55
CA SER A 228 -0.77 1.72 -24.37
C SER A 228 -2.21 2.14 -24.08
N LEU A 229 -2.42 3.44 -23.85
CA LEU A 229 -3.76 4.02 -23.74
C LEU A 229 -4.37 4.39 -25.11
N THR A 230 -3.60 4.24 -26.21
CA THR A 230 -4.02 4.69 -27.55
C THR A 230 -4.38 3.53 -28.49
N THR A 231 -4.20 2.29 -28.06
CA THR A 231 -4.68 1.11 -28.80
C THR A 231 -6.18 0.93 -28.62
N ASP A 232 -6.80 0.12 -29.48
CA ASP A 232 -8.22 -0.25 -29.41
C ASP A 232 -8.36 -1.78 -29.38
N PRO A 233 -8.66 -2.39 -28.22
CA PRO A 233 -8.80 -1.75 -26.91
C PRO A 233 -7.45 -1.30 -26.31
N PRO A 234 -7.44 -0.34 -25.37
CA PRO A 234 -6.23 0.04 -24.62
C PRO A 234 -5.59 -1.15 -23.89
N GLY A 235 -4.27 -1.22 -23.87
CA GLY A 235 -3.52 -2.27 -23.17
C GLY A 235 -2.23 -2.67 -23.89
N PRO A 236 -1.72 -3.90 -23.66
CA PRO A 236 -2.18 -4.84 -22.63
C PRO A 236 -1.86 -4.32 -21.21
N PHE A 237 -2.71 -4.65 -20.24
CA PHE A 237 -2.48 -4.37 -18.81
C PHE A 237 -2.34 -5.69 -18.07
N CYS A 238 -1.12 -6.25 -18.08
CA CYS A 238 -0.78 -7.61 -17.65
C CYS A 238 -1.40 -8.74 -18.52
N PHE A 239 -2.65 -8.56 -18.94
CA PHE A 239 -3.41 -9.42 -19.85
C PHE A 239 -3.87 -8.62 -21.09
N ALA A 240 -4.35 -9.33 -22.11
CA ALA A 240 -5.03 -8.72 -23.25
C ALA A 240 -6.38 -8.16 -22.79
N CYS A 241 -6.63 -6.88 -23.07
CA CYS A 241 -7.90 -6.25 -22.76
C CYS A 241 -8.92 -6.51 -23.87
N THR A 242 -10.20 -6.54 -23.51
CA THR A 242 -11.34 -6.81 -24.42
C THR A 242 -12.39 -5.73 -24.32
#